data_AF-A0A553KVD5-F1
#
_entry.id   AF-A0A553KVD5-F1
#
_cell.length_a   1.000
_cell.length_b   1.000
_cell.length_c   1.000
_cell.angle_alpha   90.00
_cell.angle_beta   90.00
_cell.angle_gamma   90.00
#
_symmetry.space_group_name_H-M   'P 1'
#
loop_
_entity.id
_entity.type
_entity.pdbx_description
1 polymer ?
#
loop_
_entity_poly.entity_id
_entity_poly.type
_entity_poly.pdbx_seq_one_letter_code
_entity_poly.pdbx_strand_id
1 'polypeptide(L)'
;MSLKGYKIIAGIVSIATLFVMLLAPMFIYAALTNISWEDNTPIPDWLIWFIILGGAIGAGLLVPIHKFIICKIGGFPTSAATISW
;
A
#
# COMPACT_ATOMS: atom_id res chain seq x y z
N MET A 1 24.10 -4.46 2.16
CA MET A 1 23.23 -3.43 2.78
C MET A 1 22.90 -3.85 4.21
N SER A 2 22.89 -2.95 5.19
CA SER A 2 22.68 -3.33 6.60
C SER A 2 21.21 -3.66 6.89
N LEU A 3 20.94 -4.41 7.97
CA LEU A 3 19.57 -4.70 8.43
C LEU A 3 18.73 -3.42 8.62
N LYS A 4 19.35 -2.35 9.11
CA LYS A 4 18.71 -1.02 9.24
C LYS A 4 18.22 -0.49 7.88
N GLY A 5 19.02 -0.66 6.82
CA GLY A 5 18.66 -0.26 5.46
C GLY A 5 17.45 -1.03 4.92
N TYR A 6 17.40 -2.35 5.13
CA TYR A 6 16.25 -3.16 4.71
C TYR A 6 14.97 -2.83 5.47
N LYS A 7 15.06 -2.50 6.77
CA LYS A 7 13.90 -2.03 7.55
C LYS A 7 13.35 -0.70 7.01
N ILE A 8 14.23 0.23 6.64
CA ILE A 8 13.83 1.51 6.04
C ILE A 8 13.14 1.28 4.69
N ILE A 9 13.73 0.47 3.80
CA ILE A 9 13.12 0.13 2.50
C ILE A 9 11.77 -0.54 2.72
N ALA A 10 11.69 -1.51 3.63
CA ALA A 10 10.47 -2.22 3.93
C ALA A 10 9.37 -1.26 4.42
N GLY A 11 9.71 -0.29 5.28
CA GLY A 11 8.79 0.77 5.70
C GLY A 11 8.31 1.64 4.54
N ILE A 12 9.24 2.14 3.71
CA ILE A 12 8.91 2.99 2.54
C ILE A 12 8.00 2.25 1.56
N VAL A 13 8.33 1.00 1.21
CA VAL A 13 7.53 0.19 0.28
C VAL A 13 6.16 -0.08 0.86
N SER A 14 6.06 -0.31 2.17
CA SER A 14 4.77 -0.55 2.81
C SER A 14 3.88 0.71 2.81
N ILE A 15 4.45 1.88 3.10
CA ILE A 15 3.75 3.17 2.99
C ILE A 15 3.30 3.40 1.55
N ALA A 16 4.20 3.22 0.59
CA ALA A 16 3.87 3.37 -0.83
C ALA A 16 2.74 2.43 -1.25
N THR A 17 2.76 1.17 -0.80
CA THR A 17 1.70 0.20 -1.09
C THR A 17 0.35 0.64 -0.52
N LEU A 18 0.32 1.20 0.69
CA LEU A 18 -0.89 1.72 1.29
C LEU A 18 -1.47 2.88 0.47
N PHE A 19 -0.64 3.84 0.07
CA PHE A 19 -1.08 4.94 -0.80
C PHE A 19 -1.58 4.45 -2.16
N VAL A 20 -0.89 3.49 -2.78
CA VAL A 20 -1.32 2.90 -4.05
C VAL A 20 -2.68 2.22 -3.88
N MET A 21 -2.88 1.42 -2.83
CA MET A 21 -4.16 0.72 -2.57
C MET A 21 -5.31 1.69 -2.27
N LEU A 22 -5.02 2.83 -1.65
CA LEU A 22 -6.01 3.86 -1.33
C LEU A 22 -6.41 4.67 -2.57
N LEU A 23 -5.45 5.01 -3.43
CA LEU A 23 -5.67 5.81 -4.63
C LEU A 23 -6.13 4.98 -5.83
N ALA A 24 -5.74 3.70 -5.93
CA ALA A 24 -6.04 2.83 -7.07
C ALA A 24 -7.52 2.80 -7.47
N PRO A 25 -8.50 2.70 -6.53
CA PRO A 25 -9.92 2.74 -6.89
C PRO A 25 -10.31 4.01 -7.66
N MET A 26 -9.78 5.17 -7.30
CA MET A 26 -10.05 6.43 -8.01
C MET A 26 -9.48 6.41 -9.43
N PHE A 27 -8.22 5.99 -9.59
CA PHE A 27 -7.58 5.93 -10.90
C PHE A 27 -8.27 4.91 -11.82
N ILE A 28 -8.64 3.75 -11.30
CA ILE A 28 -9.38 2.72 -12.04
C ILE A 28 -10.74 3.27 -12.47
N TYR A 29 -11.48 3.91 -11.56
CA TYR A 29 -12.77 4.51 -11.88
C TYR A 29 -12.65 5.57 -12.98
N ALA A 30 -11.73 6.54 -12.83
CA ALA A 30 -11.50 7.59 -13.80
C ALA A 30 -11.17 7.04 -15.20
N ALA A 31 -10.34 5.99 -15.27
CA ALA A 31 -10.00 5.33 -16.52
C ALA A 31 -11.18 4.60 -17.18
N LEU A 32 -12.05 3.95 -16.38
CA LEU A 32 -13.22 3.23 -16.90
C LEU A 32 -14.32 4.16 -17.38
N THR A 33 -14.50 5.30 -16.72
CA THR A 33 -15.56 6.27 -17.04
C THR A 33 -15.11 7.36 -18.00
N ASN A 34 -13.85 7.36 -18.44
CA ASN A 34 -13.23 8.43 -19.25
C ASN A 34 -13.45 9.83 -18.65
N ILE A 35 -13.38 9.93 -17.32
CA ILE A 35 -13.51 11.20 -16.61
C ILE A 35 -12.13 11.86 -16.56
N SER A 36 -12.04 13.10 -17.01
CA SER A 36 -10.84 13.93 -16.87
C SER A 36 -10.72 14.43 -15.43
N TRP A 37 -9.49 14.72 -14.98
CA TRP A 37 -9.27 15.37 -13.68
C TRP A 37 -9.88 16.78 -13.60
N GLU A 38 -10.23 17.37 -14.74
CA GLU A 38 -10.90 18.67 -14.83
C GLU A 38 -12.43 18.56 -14.79
N ASP A 39 -12.97 17.34 -14.92
CA ASP A 39 -14.41 17.12 -14.87
C ASP A 39 -14.91 17.18 -13.43
N ASN A 40 -15.85 18.09 -13.16
CA ASN A 40 -16.49 18.22 -11.84
C ASN A 40 -17.64 17.21 -11.65
N THR A 41 -17.54 16.03 -12.25
CA THR A 41 -18.56 15.00 -12.07
C THR A 41 -18.53 14.52 -10.61
N PRO A 42 -19.69 14.50 -9.93
CA PRO A 42 -19.74 14.07 -8.54
C PRO A 42 -19.28 12.61 -8.43
N ILE A 43 -18.35 12.38 -7.51
CA ILE A 43 -17.84 11.03 -7.21
C ILE A 43 -18.97 10.21 -6.57
N PRO A 44 -19.27 9.00 -7.06
CA PRO A 44 -20.30 8.17 -6.48
C PRO A 44 -19.97 7.75 -5.04
N ASP A 45 -20.97 7.75 -4.15
CA ASP A 45 -20.79 7.36 -2.74
C ASP A 45 -20.22 5.94 -2.57
N TRP A 46 -20.55 5.04 -3.50
CA TRP A 46 -20.02 3.67 -3.47
C TRP A 46 -18.50 3.62 -3.68
N LEU A 47 -17.91 4.60 -4.38
CA LEU A 47 -16.45 4.66 -4.59
C LEU A 47 -15.71 4.92 -3.28
N ILE A 48 -16.31 5.69 -2.36
CA ILE A 48 -15.74 5.95 -1.03
C ILE A 48 -15.57 4.64 -0.26
N TRP A 49 -16.52 3.72 -0.35
CA TRP A 49 -16.41 2.40 0.28
C TRP A 49 -15.27 1.57 -0.30
N PHE A 50 -14.99 1.68 -1.60
CA PHE A 50 -13.82 1.02 -2.21
C PHE A 50 -12.49 1.63 -1.75
N ILE A 51 -12.43 2.94 -1.52
CA ILE A 51 -11.25 3.59 -0.93
C ILE A 51 -11.01 3.09 0.49
N ILE A 52 -12.06 2.99 1.32
CA ILE A 52 -11.98 2.44 2.68
C ILE A 52 -11.52 0.98 2.64
N LEU A 53 -12.09 0.17 1.75
CA LEU A 53 -11.74 -1.24 1.60
C LEU A 53 -10.29 -1.42 1.10
N GLY A 54 -9.85 -0.60 0.14
CA GLY A 54 -8.46 -0.53 -0.32
C GLY A 54 -7.50 -0.15 0.79
N GLY A 55 -7.85 0.83 1.63
CA GLY A 55 -7.09 1.20 2.81
C GLY A 55 -6.95 0.07 3.84
N ALA A 56 -8.06 -0.64 4.12
CA ALA A 56 -8.06 -1.79 5.03
C ALA A 56 -7.18 -2.94 4.50
N ILE A 57 -7.27 -3.24 3.21
CA ILE A 57 -6.43 -4.25 2.55
C ILE A 57 -4.96 -3.83 2.58
N GLY A 58 -4.64 -2.58 2.24
CA GLY A 58 -3.28 -2.03 2.27
C GLY A 58 -2.67 -2.09 3.66
N ALA A 59 -3.45 -1.77 4.70
CA ALA A 59 -3.05 -1.90 6.10
C ALA A 59 -2.80 -3.36 6.51
N GLY A 60 -3.63 -4.30 6.06
CA GLY A 60 -3.41 -5.74 6.29
C GLY A 60 -2.15 -6.27 5.61
N LEU A 61 -1.78 -5.72 4.44
CA LEU A 61 -0.62 -6.14 3.65
C LEU A 61 0.71 -5.58 4.16
N LEU A 62 0.72 -4.58 5.04
CA LEU A 62 1.94 -3.98 5.61
C LEU A 62 2.84 -5.04 6.28
N VAL A 63 2.26 -5.90 7.12
CA VAL A 63 3.00 -6.93 7.85
C VAL A 63 3.64 -7.97 6.93
N PRO A 64 2.92 -8.60 5.97
CA PRO A 64 3.52 -9.56 5.06
C PRO A 64 4.53 -8.92 4.11
N ILE A 65 4.30 -7.70 3.61
CA ILE A 65 5.26 -6.98 2.75
C ILE A 65 6.56 -6.70 3.51
N HIS A 66 6.44 -6.18 4.74
CA HIS A 66 7.60 -5.88 5.57
C HIS A 66 8.40 -7.16 5.88
N LYS A 67 7.72 -8.26 6.24
CA LYS A 67 8.37 -9.57 6.44
C LYS A 67 9.01 -10.11 5.18
N PHE A 68 8.35 -10.00 4.03
CA PHE A 68 8.86 -10.47 2.75
C PHE A 68 10.16 -9.75 2.37
N ILE A 69 10.19 -8.42 2.49
CA ILE A 69 11.38 -7.63 2.15
C ILE A 69 12.56 -7.99 3.06
N ILE A 70 12.35 -8.12 4.37
CA ILE A 70 13.44 -8.42 5.30
C ILE A 70 13.91 -9.88 5.17
N CYS A 71 12.98 -10.84 5.07
CA CYS A 71 13.33 -12.27 5.10
C CYS A 71 13.73 -12.81 3.73
N LYS A 72 12.98 -12.48 2.66
CA LYS A 72 13.23 -13.01 1.32
C LYS A 72 14.26 -12.20 0.53
N ILE A 73 14.16 -10.87 0.57
CA ILE A 73 15.10 -10.01 -0.18
C ILE A 73 16.36 -9.75 0.64
N GLY A 74 16.21 -9.47 1.95
CA GLY A 74 17.34 -9.22 2.84
C GLY A 74 18.06 -10.48 3.32
N GLY A 75 17.46 -11.66 3.21
CA GLY A 75 18.03 -12.93 3.67
C GLY A 75 18.18 -13.03 5.20
N PHE A 76 17.48 -12.18 5.96
CA PHE A 76 17.58 -12.15 7.41
C PHE A 76 16.60 -13.14 8.07
N PRO A 77 16.92 -13.66 9.28
CA PRO A 77 16.00 -14.51 10.03
C PRO A 77 14.70 -13.77 10.38
N THR A 78 13.61 -14.51 10.54
CA THR A 78 12.27 -13.98 10.86
C THR A 78 12.23 -13.19 12.17
N SER A 79 13.15 -13.46 13.10
CA SER A 79 13.36 -12.67 14.33
C SER A 79 13.82 -11.23 14.06
N ALA A 80 14.50 -10.98 12.94
CA ALA A 80 14.93 -9.64 12.55
C ALA A 80 13.80 -8.82 11.88
N ALA A 81 12.78 -9.52 11.36
CA ALA A 81 11.59 -8.94 10.74
C ALA A 81 10.45 -8.68 11.74
N THR A 82 10.66 -9.00 13.02
CA THR A 82 9.70 -8.70 14.08
C THR A 82 9.67 -7.19 14.32
N ILE A 83 8.50 -6.58 14.18
CA ILE A 83 8.29 -5.19 14.52
C ILE A 83 8.07 -5.17 16.04
N SER A 84 9.08 -4.72 16.80
CA SER A 84 8.91 -4.41 18.22
C SER A 84 8.17 -3.07 18.27
N TRP A 85 6.86 -3.15 18.52
CA TRP A 85 6.05 -1.97 18.82
C TRP A 85 6.38 -1.47 20.22
#